data_AF-A0A0S8BF98-F1
#
_entry.id   AF-A0A0S8BF98-F1
#
_cell.length_a   1.000
_cell.length_b   1.000
_cell.length_c   1.000
_cell.angle_alpha   90.00
_cell.angle_beta   90.00
_cell.angle_gamma   90.00
#
_symmetry.space_group_name_H-M   'P 1'
#
loop_
_entity.id
_entity.type
_entity.pdbx_description
1 polymer ?
#
loop_
_entity_poly.entity_id
_entity_poly.type
_entity_poly.pdbx_seq_one_letter_code
_entity_poly.pdbx_strand_id
1 'polypeptide(L)' 'MHVRCTYCRQSNNLSRDFMVQAVAEAQEQKLKYYKVECINCRKLIKVPVSQMKRYVPDLPAQAEEDTA' A
#
# COMPACT_ATOMS: atom_id res chain seq x y z
N MET A 1 3.69 -5.13 7.47
CA MET A 1 2.26 -5.38 7.75
C MET A 1 1.88 -6.74 7.20
N HIS A 2 1.24 -7.60 7.98
CA HIS A 2 0.77 -8.91 7.50
C HIS A 2 -0.63 -8.80 6.89
N VAL A 3 -0.79 -9.27 5.65
CA VAL A 3 -2.07 -9.34 4.94
C VAL A 3 -2.35 -10.77 4.56
N ARG A 4 -3.49 -11.29 5.03
CA ARG A 4 -3.94 -12.62 4.68
C ARG A 4 -4.59 -12.61 3.29
N CYS A 5 -4.11 -13.47 2.39
CA CYS A 5 -4.72 -13.64 1.09
C CYS A 5 -6.12 -14.26 1.22
N THR A 6 -7.12 -13.64 0.59
CA THR A 6 -8.51 -14.14 0.60
C THR A 6 -8.68 -15.42 -0.22
N TYR A 7 -7.74 -15.74 -1.11
CA TYR A 7 -7.79 -16.92 -1.98
C TYR A 7 -7.10 -18.14 -1.36
N CYS A 8 -5.78 -18.06 -1.12
CA CYS A 8 -5.00 -19.20 -0.64
C CYS A 8 -4.70 -19.17 0.87
N ARG A 9 -5.18 -18.14 1.59
CA ARG A 9 -4.97 -17.93 3.03
C ARG A 9 -3.51 -17.70 3.47
N GLN A 10 -2.55 -17.65 2.53
CA GLN A 10 -1.16 -17.29 2.79
C GLN A 10 -1.09 -15.88 3.39
N SER A 11 -0.24 -15.71 4.41
CA SER A 11 0.12 -14.39 4.93
C SER A 11 1.21 -13.77 4.05
N ASN A 12 0.93 -12.61 3.46
CA ASN A 12 1.93 -11.80 2.77
C ASN A 12 2.45 -10.76 3.76
N ASN A 13 3.78 -10.66 3.90
CA ASN A 13 4.39 -9.62 4.71
C ASN A 13 4.78 -8.44 3.82
N LEU A 14 4.09 -7.32 3.98
CA LEU A 14 4.41 -6.07 3.28
C LEU A 14 5.49 -5.32 4.05
N SER A 15 6.64 -5.08 3.42
CA SER A 15 7.72 -4.28 3.98
C SER A 15 7.30 -2.82 4.14
N ARG A 16 8.03 -2.08 4.98
CA ARG A 16 7.78 -0.65 5.18
C ARG A 16 7.96 0.13 3.88
N ASP A 17 9.07 -0.11 3.17
CA ASP A 17 9.41 0.59 1.94
C ASP A 17 8.36 0.37 0.86
N PHE A 18 7.88 -0.87 0.72
CA PHE A 18 6.77 -1.19 -0.18
C PHE A 18 5.51 -0.39 0.17
N MET A 19 5.16 -0.28 1.46
CA MET A 19 3.99 0.48 1.89
C MET A 19 4.14 1.98 1.66
N VAL A 20 5.34 2.56 1.82
CA VAL A 20 5.62 3.97 1.52
C VAL A 20 5.30 4.25 0.06
N GLN A 21 5.88 3.45 -0.84
CA GLN A 21 5.66 3.58 -2.29
C GLN A 21 4.19 3.35 -2.66
N ALA A 22 3.58 2.27 -2.17
CA ALA A 22 2.20 1.93 -2.47
C ALA A 22 1.20 3.00 -1.99
N VAL A 23 1.49 3.68 -0.87
CA VAL A 23 0.67 4.79 -0.37
C VAL A 23 0.82 6.02 -1.25
N ALA A 24 2.04 6.38 -1.66
CA ALA A 24 2.29 7.52 -2.55
C ALA A 24 1.57 7.33 -3.91
N GLU A 25 1.78 6.17 -4.56
CA GLU A 25 1.10 5.82 -5.82
C GLU A 25 -0.43 5.83 -5.67
N ALA A 26 -0.95 5.32 -4.56
CA ALA A 26 -2.39 5.33 -4.30
C ALA A 26 -2.95 6.73 -4.04
N GLN A 27 -2.16 7.65 -3.47
CA GLN A 27 -2.56 9.04 -3.24
C GLN A 27 -2.65 9.81 -4.56
N GLU A 28 -1.65 9.68 -5.42
CA GLU A 28 -1.63 10.29 -6.77
C GLU A 28 -2.84 9.83 -7.58
N GLN A 29 -3.13 8.53 -7.56
CA GLN A 29 -4.25 7.93 -8.31
C GLN A 29 -5.60 8.03 -7.57
N LYS A 30 -5.65 8.65 -6.38
CA LYS A 30 -6.85 8.78 -5.54
C LYS A 30 -7.55 7.43 -5.25
N LEU A 31 -6.75 6.36 -5.08
CA LEU A 31 -7.23 5.01 -4.83
C LEU A 31 -7.58 4.79 -3.35
N LYS A 32 -8.70 4.09 -3.11
CA LYS A 32 -9.08 3.62 -1.76
C LYS A 32 -8.37 2.30 -1.38
N TYR A 33 -7.98 1.52 -2.38
CA TYR A 33 -7.37 0.20 -2.21
C TYR A 33 -6.16 0.07 -3.14
N TYR A 34 -5.07 -0.49 -2.63
CA TYR A 34 -3.92 -0.90 -3.43
C TYR A 34 -4.01 -2.41 -3.72
N LYS A 35 -3.55 -2.84 -4.90
CA LYS A 35 -3.54 -4.26 -5.27
C LYS A 35 -2.15 -4.82 -5.00
N VAL A 36 -2.09 -5.86 -4.17
CA VAL A 36 -0.86 -6.60 -3.88
C VAL A 36 -0.94 -7.97 -4.54
N GLU A 37 0.12 -8.43 -5.18
CA GLU A 37 0.21 -9.81 -5.68
C GLU A 37 0.60 -10.76 -4.54
N CYS A 38 -0.15 -11.85 -4.36
CA CYS A 38 0.20 -12.85 -3.36
C CYS A 38 1.38 -13.71 -3.81
N ILE A 39 2.42 -13.83 -2.97
CA ILE A 39 3.64 -14.59 -3.30
C ILE A 39 3.40 -16.08 -3.56
N ASN A 40 2.32 -16.65 -3.01
CA ASN A 40 2.00 -18.06 -3.19
C ASN A 40 1.11 -18.32 -4.42
N CYS A 41 -0.08 -17.71 -4.47
CA CYS A 41 -1.08 -18.01 -5.50
C CYS A 41 -1.15 -17.01 -6.66
N ARG A 42 -0.34 -15.94 -6.60
CA ARG A 42 -0.26 -14.87 -7.63
C ARG A 42 -1.58 -14.13 -7.91
N LYS A 43 -2.60 -14.32 -7.07
CA LYS A 43 -3.84 -13.54 -7.13
C LYS A 43 -3.61 -12.16 -6.52
N LEU A 44 -4.23 -11.16 -7.13
CA LEU A 44 -4.24 -9.78 -6.65
C LEU A 44 -5.22 -9.63 -5.48
N ILE A 45 -4.73 -9.19 -4.33
CA ILE A 45 -5.50 -8.91 -3.13
C ILE A 45 -5.62 -7.40 -2.94
N LYS A 46 -6.84 -6.94 -2.59
CA LYS A 46 -7.09 -5.53 -2.31
C LYS A 46 -6.73 -5.24 -0.86
N VAL A 47 -5.83 -4.28 -0.65
CA VAL A 47 -5.40 -3.82 0.67
C VAL A 47 -5.87 -2.38 0.86
N PRO A 48 -6.62 -2.06 1.93
CA PRO A 48 -7.05 -0.69 2.20
C PRO A 48 -5.85 0.26 2.39
N VAL A 49 -5.82 1.36 1.65
CA VAL A 49 -4.74 2.36 1.74
C VAL A 49 -4.68 2.98 3.13
N SER A 50 -5.84 3.19 3.77
CA SER A 50 -5.94 3.65 5.15
C SER A 50 -5.27 2.71 6.16
N GLN A 51 -5.20 1.41 5.87
CA GLN A 51 -4.49 0.45 6.72
C GLN A 51 -2.98 0.56 6.53
N MET A 52 -2.50 0.67 5.28
CA MET A 52 -1.08 0.84 4.97
C MET A 52 -0.52 2.13 5.57
N LYS A 53 -1.27 3.24 5.50
CA LYS A 53 -0.89 4.54 6.07
C LYS A 53 -0.52 4.48 7.55
N ARG A 54 -1.09 3.56 8.34
CA ARG A 54 -0.78 3.40 9.77
C ARG A 54 0.64 2.89 10.05
N TYR A 55 1.31 2.34 9.04
CA TYR A 55 2.65 1.74 9.16
C TYR A 55 3.72 2.54 8.40
N VAL A 56 3.30 3.55 7.65
CA VAL A 56 4.17 4.52 7.00
C VAL A 56 4.38 5.64 8.02
N PRO A 57 5.60 6.15 8.23
CA PRO A 57 5.78 7.35 9.05
C PRO A 57 4.90 8.46 8.47
N ASP A 58 4.44 9.41 9.29
CA ASP A 58 3.78 10.61 8.77
C ASP A 58 4.74 11.28 7.80
N LEU A 59 4.55 11.00 6.51
CA LEU A 59 5.24 11.73 5.46
C LEU A 59 4.79 13.17 5.69
N PRO A 60 5.70 14.12 6.00
CA PRO A 60 5.31 15.51 6.05
C PRO A 60 4.59 15.79 4.74
N ALA A 61 3.34 16.26 4.85
CA ALA A 61 2.57 16.68 3.70
C ALA A 61 3.30 17.89 3.12
N GLN A 62 4.22 17.66 2.17
CA GLN A 62 4.91 18.68 1.38
C GLN A 62 5.83 18.01 0.34
N ALA A 63 5.32 17.92 -0.87
CA ALA A 63 5.95 18.63 -1.99
C ALA A 63 4.78 19.13 -2.84
N GLU A 64 4.17 20.22 -2.36
CA GLU A 64 3.59 21.18 -3.30
C GLU A 64 4.75 21.57 -4.22
N GLU A 65 4.70 21.09 -5.47
CA GLU A 65 5.55 21.60 -6.53
C GLU A 65 5.24 23.08 -6.68
N ASP A 66 6.18 23.86 -6.15
CA ASP A 66 6.55 25.22 -6.48
C ASP A 66 5.82 25.79 -7.71
N THR A 67 4.92 26.73 -7.45
CA THR A 67 4.44 27.69 -8.43
C THR A 67 5.40 28.87 -8.43
N ALA A 68 6.18 29.05 -9.50
CA ALA A 68 6.58 30.36 -10.05
C ALA A 68 7.24 30.20 -11.42
#